data_AF-A0A836CKU2-F1
#
_entry.id   AF-A0A836CKU2-F1
#
_cell.length_a   1.000
_cell.length_b   1.000
_cell.length_c   1.000
_cell.angle_alpha   90.00
_cell.angle_beta   90.00
_cell.angle_gamma   90.00
#
_symmetry.space_group_name_H-M   'P 1'
#
loop_
_entity.id
_entity.type
_entity.pdbx_description
1 polymer ?
#
loop_
_entity_poly.entity_id
_entity_poly.type
_entity_poly.pdbx_seq_one_letter_code
_entity_poly.pdbx_strand_id
1 'polypeptide(L)'
;LAAPLVGAAERLNVLLRVKWAVRGFECRLTRELVELLDREADLLSRGRAARSMAGLRLRACGLFLRFIETPDFNPEASRFLRAVPSHQHLAVAAAKQLVGIAC
;
A
#
# COMPACT_ATOMS: atom_id res chain seq x y z
N LEU A 1 -3.83 6.81 -7.75
CA LEU A 1 -3.41 6.12 -8.99
C LEU A 1 -4.49 6.10 -10.09
N ALA A 2 -5.77 6.34 -9.80
CA ALA A 2 -6.84 6.43 -10.80
C ALA A 2 -6.95 7.86 -11.34
N ALA A 3 -6.16 8.20 -12.36
CA ALA A 3 -6.29 9.47 -13.08
C ALA A 3 -6.63 9.15 -14.55
N PRO A 4 -7.81 9.57 -15.05
CA PRO A 4 -8.19 9.34 -16.43
C PRO A 4 -7.47 10.35 -17.32
N LEU A 5 -6.84 9.87 -18.41
CA LEU A 5 -6.21 10.66 -19.47
C LEU A 5 -4.87 11.33 -19.12
N VAL A 6 -4.02 10.62 -18.39
CA VAL A 6 -2.62 11.01 -18.22
C VAL A 6 -1.79 10.42 -19.38
N GLY A 7 -1.04 11.26 -20.09
CA GLY A 7 -0.08 10.81 -21.12
C GLY A 7 0.99 9.88 -20.53
N ALA A 8 1.63 9.04 -21.35
CA ALA A 8 2.56 8.01 -20.87
C ALA A 8 3.69 8.58 -19.97
N ALA A 9 4.26 9.73 -20.34
CA ALA A 9 5.30 10.40 -19.56
C ALA A 9 4.80 10.82 -18.16
N GLU A 10 3.63 11.45 -18.09
CA GLU A 10 3.06 11.88 -16.80
C GLU A 10 2.62 10.67 -15.96
N ARG A 11 2.22 9.57 -16.59
CA ARG A 11 1.95 8.32 -15.88
C ARG A 11 3.23 7.76 -15.25
N LEU A 12 4.34 7.74 -15.99
CA LEU A 12 5.64 7.32 -15.44
C LEU A 12 6.08 8.22 -14.28
N ASN A 13 5.88 9.54 -14.37
CA ASN A 13 6.14 10.47 -13.26
C ASN A 13 5.32 10.12 -12.01
N VAL A 14 4.02 9.83 -12.16
CA VAL A 14 3.17 9.38 -11.05
C VAL A 14 3.67 8.06 -10.45
N LEU A 15 4.00 7.06 -11.28
CA LEU A 15 4.53 5.77 -10.80
C LEU A 15 5.83 5.97 -10.01
N LEU A 16 6.72 6.83 -10.49
CA LEU A 16 7.96 7.18 -9.83
C LEU A 16 7.69 7.81 -8.46
N ARG A 17 6.82 8.83 -8.39
CA ARG A 17 6.47 9.50 -7.12
C ARG A 17 5.90 8.53 -6.09
N VAL A 18 5.02 7.62 -6.50
CA VAL A 18 4.48 6.60 -5.60
C VAL A 18 5.59 5.65 -5.13
N LYS A 19 6.46 5.19 -6.04
CA LYS A 19 7.61 4.34 -5.67
C LYS A 19 8.51 5.02 -4.63
N TRP A 20 8.79 6.31 -4.78
CA TRP A 20 9.56 7.07 -3.80
C TRP A 20 8.86 7.22 -2.46
N ALA A 21 7.54 7.36 -2.43
CA ALA A 21 6.77 7.47 -1.19
C ALA A 21 6.80 6.17 -0.37
N VAL A 22 6.78 5.01 -1.03
CA VAL A 22 6.70 3.70 -0.35
C VAL A 22 8.06 3.08 -0.02
N ARG A 23 9.16 3.59 -0.59
CA ARG A 23 10.51 3.02 -0.44
C ARG A 23 11.04 2.98 1.01
N GLY A 24 10.50 3.83 1.89
CA GLY A 24 10.92 3.91 3.29
C GLY A 24 10.42 2.75 4.16
N PHE A 25 9.49 1.95 3.62
CA PHE A 25 8.84 0.87 4.36
C PHE A 25 9.13 -0.44 3.65
N GLU A 26 9.97 -1.28 4.22
CA GLU A 26 10.29 -2.59 3.64
C GLU A 26 9.42 -3.68 4.27
N CYS A 27 8.32 -4.02 3.61
CA CYS A 27 7.49 -5.15 3.98
C CYS A 27 6.93 -5.84 2.73
N ARG A 28 6.23 -6.96 2.93
CA ARG A 28 5.64 -7.73 1.81
C ARG A 28 4.72 -6.86 0.93
N LEU A 29 3.91 -6.01 1.55
CA LEU A 29 2.93 -5.17 0.85
C LEU A 29 3.60 -4.12 -0.06
N THR A 30 4.63 -3.43 0.43
CA THR A 30 5.33 -2.42 -0.36
C THR A 30 6.22 -3.03 -1.43
N ARG A 31 6.83 -4.21 -1.19
CA ARG A 31 7.57 -4.97 -2.21
C ARG A 31 6.65 -5.37 -3.37
N GLU A 32 5.50 -5.97 -3.07
CA GLU A 32 4.52 -6.34 -4.10
C GLU A 32 4.02 -5.11 -4.86
N LEU A 33 3.74 -4.00 -4.17
CA LEU A 33 3.34 -2.75 -4.81
C LEU A 33 4.44 -2.23 -5.77
N VAL A 34 5.69 -2.17 -5.34
CA VAL A 34 6.82 -1.70 -6.18
C VAL A 34 6.99 -2.59 -7.41
N GLU A 35 6.89 -3.91 -7.27
CA GLU A 35 6.95 -4.84 -8.40
C GLU A 35 5.85 -4.57 -9.44
N LEU A 36 4.62 -4.29 -8.99
CA LEU A 36 3.52 -3.94 -9.91
C LEU A 36 3.74 -2.59 -10.59
N LEU A 37 4.28 -1.59 -9.87
CA LEU A 37 4.59 -0.26 -10.43
C LEU A 37 5.70 -0.35 -11.49
N ASP A 38 6.78 -1.09 -11.20
CA ASP A 38 7.89 -1.29 -12.14
C ASP A 38 7.44 -2.07 -13.38
N ARG A 39 6.57 -3.07 -13.20
CA ARG A 39 5.96 -3.79 -14.33
C ARG A 39 5.06 -2.89 -15.18
N GLU A 40 4.31 -1.98 -14.58
CA GLU A 40 3.51 -1.03 -15.35
C GLU A 40 4.42 -0.08 -16.15
N ALA A 41 5.49 0.42 -15.54
CA ALA A 41 6.46 1.29 -16.19
C ALA A 41 7.12 0.60 -17.40
N ASP A 42 7.57 -0.65 -17.26
CA ASP A 42 8.15 -1.43 -18.36
C ASP A 42 7.15 -1.61 -19.53
N LEU A 43 5.89 -1.97 -19.23
CA LEU A 43 4.87 -2.12 -20.26
C LEU A 43 4.52 -0.80 -20.96
N LEU A 44 4.51 0.31 -20.22
CA LEU A 44 4.31 1.65 -20.79
C LEU A 44 5.46 2.07 -21.69
N SER A 45 6.71 1.85 -21.28
CA SER A 45 7.90 2.15 -22.10
C SER A 45 7.94 1.32 -23.39
N ARG A 46 7.32 0.14 -23.39
CA ARG A 46 7.12 -0.70 -24.60
C ARG A 46 5.89 -0.35 -25.43
N GLY A 47 5.17 0.73 -25.10
CA GLY A 47 4.01 1.20 -25.86
C GLY A 47 2.76 0.32 -25.73
N ARG A 48 2.64 -0.49 -24.67
CA ARG A 48 1.46 -1.35 -24.47
C ARG A 48 0.22 -0.51 -24.20
N ALA A 49 -0.90 -0.89 -24.82
CA ALA A 49 -2.16 -0.18 -24.68
C ALA A 49 -2.65 -0.19 -23.22
N ALA A 50 -3.03 0.98 -22.69
CA ALA A 50 -3.48 1.15 -21.30
C ALA A 50 -4.60 0.18 -20.89
N ARG A 51 -5.53 -0.13 -21.81
CA ARG A 51 -6.62 -1.09 -21.59
C ARG A 51 -6.12 -2.49 -21.20
N SER A 52 -4.98 -2.92 -21.73
CA SER A 52 -4.40 -4.24 -21.44
C SER A 52 -3.82 -4.33 -20.03
N MET A 53 -3.60 -3.19 -19.37
CA MET A 53 -3.03 -3.08 -18.03
C MET A 53 -4.09 -2.81 -16.95
N ALA A 54 -5.39 -2.86 -17.29
CA ALA A 54 -6.47 -2.53 -16.35
C ALA A 54 -6.40 -3.34 -15.05
N GLY A 55 -6.21 -4.66 -15.14
CA GLY A 55 -6.06 -5.53 -13.96
C GLY A 55 -4.80 -5.25 -13.15
N LEU A 56 -3.67 -4.96 -13.82
CA LEU A 56 -2.42 -4.58 -13.15
C LEU A 56 -2.61 -3.29 -12.33
N ARG A 57 -3.22 -2.27 -12.95
CA ARG A 57 -3.52 -0.99 -12.32
C ARG A 57 -4.50 -1.14 -11.16
N LEU A 58 -5.54 -1.95 -11.31
CA LEU A 58 -6.51 -2.20 -10.24
C LEU A 58 -5.84 -2.83 -9.01
N ARG A 59 -4.97 -3.84 -9.22
CA ARG A 59 -4.21 -4.45 -8.12
C ARG A 59 -3.26 -3.46 -7.46
N ALA A 60 -2.51 -2.69 -8.23
CA ALA A 60 -1.63 -1.65 -7.70
C ALA A 60 -2.40 -0.60 -6.89
N CYS A 61 -3.56 -0.14 -7.39
CA CYS A 61 -4.45 0.75 -6.65
C CYS A 61 -4.92 0.13 -5.33
N GLY A 62 -5.33 -1.14 -5.33
CA GLY A 62 -5.79 -1.84 -4.12
C GLY A 62 -4.69 -2.07 -3.09
N LEU A 63 -3.44 -2.28 -3.52
CA LEU A 63 -2.29 -2.34 -2.62
C LEU A 63 -1.93 -0.95 -2.06
N PHE A 64 -1.94 0.07 -2.91
CA PHE A 64 -1.67 1.45 -2.48
C PHE A 64 -2.75 1.97 -1.53
N LEU A 65 -4.02 1.60 -1.74
CA LEU A 65 -5.10 1.94 -0.81
C LEU A 65 -4.87 1.32 0.57
N ARG A 66 -4.56 0.01 0.60
CA ARG A 66 -4.18 -0.66 1.85
C ARG A 66 -2.98 0.00 2.54
N PHE A 67 -1.98 0.43 1.76
CA PHE A 67 -0.83 1.17 2.29
C PHE A 67 -1.28 2.46 3.01
N ILE A 68 -2.07 3.32 2.36
CA ILE A 68 -2.48 4.62 2.95
C ILE A 68 -3.51 4.48 4.08
N GLU A 69 -4.24 3.37 4.15
CA GLU A 69 -5.21 3.07 5.20
C GLU A 69 -4.57 2.37 6.42
N THR A 70 -3.33 1.91 6.32
CA THR A 70 -2.64 1.24 7.44
C THR A 70 -1.99 2.28 8.36
N PRO A 71 -2.33 2.32 9.66
CA PRO A 71 -1.77 3.28 10.63
C PRO A 71 -0.25 3.31 10.71
N ASP A 72 0.42 2.16 10.55
CA ASP A 72 1.88 2.05 10.58
C ASP A 72 2.55 2.87 9.48
N PHE A 73 1.85 3.12 8.37
CA PHE A 73 2.33 3.93 7.24
C PHE A 73 1.71 5.32 7.21
N ASN A 74 0.48 5.48 7.72
CA ASN A 74 -0.25 6.74 7.80
C ASN A 74 -0.96 6.86 9.16
N PRO A 75 -0.34 7.48 10.18
CA PRO A 75 -0.92 7.59 11.51
C PRO A 75 -2.30 8.23 11.55
N GLU A 76 -2.60 9.18 10.65
CA GLU A 76 -3.91 9.82 10.53
C GLU A 76 -5.01 8.84 10.12
N ALA A 77 -4.68 7.72 9.45
CA ALA A 77 -5.66 6.69 9.10
C ALA A 77 -6.36 6.11 10.34
N SER A 78 -5.69 6.09 11.50
CA SER A 78 -6.26 5.63 12.78
C SER A 78 -7.54 6.37 13.17
N ARG A 79 -7.69 7.63 12.75
CA ARG A 79 -8.88 8.45 13.04
C ARG A 79 -10.12 8.01 12.25
N PHE A 80 -9.90 7.33 11.13
CA PHE A 80 -10.95 6.90 10.20
C PHE A 80 -11.25 5.40 10.31
N LEU A 81 -10.37 4.62 10.95
CA LEU A 81 -10.68 3.26 11.36
C LEU A 81 -11.75 3.34 12.47
N ARG A 82 -12.98 2.95 12.14
CA ARG A 82 -14.00 2.70 13.17
C ARG A 82 -13.40 1.70 14.14
N ALA A 83 -13.45 2.00 15.43
CA ALA A 83 -13.18 1.02 16.46
C ALA A 83 -14.17 -0.13 16.26
N VAL A 84 -13.76 -1.17 15.54
CA VAL A 84 -14.44 -2.46 15.62
C VAL A 84 -14.18 -2.90 17.06
N PRO A 85 -15.21 -3.06 17.91
CA PRO A 85 -15.01 -3.66 19.20
C PRO A 85 -14.52 -5.07 18.92
N SER A 86 -13.21 -5.25 18.99
CA SER A 86 -12.58 -6.51 18.73
C SER A 86 -12.89 -7.35 19.97
N HIS A 87 -13.68 -8.41 19.82
CA HIS A 87 -13.69 -9.51 20.80
C HIS A 87 -12.28 -10.11 21.03
N GLN A 88 -11.26 -9.62 20.30
CA GLN A 88 -9.86 -10.00 20.35
C GLN A 88 -8.99 -9.15 21.29
N HIS A 89 -9.51 -8.06 21.88
CA HIS A 89 -8.73 -7.26 22.84
C HIS A 89 -8.48 -7.94 24.19
N LEU A 90 -9.27 -8.96 24.55
CA LEU A 90 -9.06 -9.72 25.79
C LEU A 90 -7.78 -10.60 25.74
N ALA A 91 -7.30 -10.97 24.55
CA ALA A 91 -6.13 -11.86 24.43
C ALA A 91 -4.78 -11.10 24.43
N VAL A 92 -4.72 -9.91 23.83
CA VAL A 92 -3.46 -9.17 23.69
C VAL A 92 -3.09 -8.38 24.95
N ALA A 93 -4.09 -7.91 25.72
CA ALA A 93 -3.84 -7.27 27.01
C ALA A 93 -3.31 -8.26 28.07
N ALA A 94 -3.75 -9.52 28.03
CA ALA A 94 -3.29 -10.56 28.95
C ALA A 94 -1.81 -10.96 28.73
N ALA A 95 -1.34 -10.92 27.48
CA ALA A 95 0.04 -11.29 27.15
C ALA A 95 1.09 -10.25 27.62
N LYS A 96 0.68 -9.01 27.89
CA LYS A 96 1.59 -7.95 28.39
C LYS A 96 1.79 -7.98 29.91
N GLN A 97 1.00 -8.75 30.66
CA GLN A 97 1.10 -8.85 32.12
C GLN A 97 2.04 -9.98 32.58
N LEU A 98 2.40 -10.93 31.71
CA LEU A 98 3.17 -12.14 32.08
C LEU A 98 4.70 -12.02 31.96
N VAL A 99 5.23 -10.87 31.50
CA VAL A 99 6.69 -10.61 31.47
C VAL A 99 7.13 -9.72 32.65
N GLY A 100 6.22 -9.41 33.58
CA GLY A 100 6.44 -8.42 34.62
C GLY A 100 6.48 -8.93 36.07
N ILE A 101 6.54 -10.23 36.32
CA ILE A 101 6.68 -10.76 37.69
C ILE A 101 7.62 -11.96 37.74
N ALA A 102 8.57 -11.85 38.67
CA ALA A 102 9.44 -12.86 39.27
C ALA A 102 10.88 -12.94 38.74
N CYS A 103 11.79 -12.53 39.63
CA CYS A 103 13.17 -12.96 39.89
C CYS A 103 13.98 -13.66 38.79
#